data_AF-A0A1H2B0P4-F1
#
_entry.id   AF-A0A1H2B0P4-F1
#
_cell.length_a   1.000
_cell.length_b   1.000
_cell.length_c   1.000
_cell.angle_alpha   90.00
_cell.angle_beta   90.00
_cell.angle_gamma   90.00
#
_symmetry.space_group_name_H-M   'P 1'
#
loop_
_entity.id
_entity.type
_entity.pdbx_description
1 polymer ?
#
loop_
_entity_poly.entity_id
_entity_poly.type
_entity_poly.pdbx_seq_one_letter_code
_entity_poly.pdbx_strand_id
1 'polypeptide(L)'
;MKTPSARVRKLAMFASAPVAILIAGGMVWQGSQAAFNATTRNAGSSWSTGSVTLTDDDNGAAAFHVENMVPGQSGQKCIVVTSQSNVPGEVRAYTQNLVTSKGLENRIYFDLEQGTGGSFNDCTGFTPTANEVPELPLSQLATVNRDFATGGAAWDTAGTPGETQSYRGTWRFDTTGMSQDEVNALQGARVSIDLVWELQSDNAPTP
;
A
#
# COMPACT_ATOMS: atom_id res chain seq x y z
N MET A 1 -84.97 22.19 -47.91
CA MET A 1 -84.13 21.05 -47.50
C MET A 1 -84.73 19.79 -48.12
N LYS A 2 -84.01 19.08 -48.99
CA LYS A 2 -84.52 17.84 -49.61
C LYS A 2 -84.44 16.70 -48.59
N THR A 3 -85.56 16.11 -48.22
CA THR A 3 -85.61 14.94 -47.34
C THR A 3 -84.94 13.75 -48.02
N PRO A 4 -83.94 13.10 -47.38
CA PRO A 4 -83.25 11.97 -47.98
C PRO A 4 -84.21 10.80 -48.17
N SER A 5 -84.08 10.07 -49.28
CA SER A 5 -84.98 8.95 -49.60
C SER A 5 -84.78 7.78 -48.63
N ALA A 6 -85.82 6.96 -48.45
CA ALA A 6 -85.79 5.83 -47.52
C ALA A 6 -84.63 4.85 -47.75
N ARG A 7 -84.09 4.78 -48.98
CA ARG A 7 -82.92 3.97 -49.34
C ARG A 7 -81.63 4.53 -48.72
N VAL A 8 -81.45 5.85 -48.74
CA VAL A 8 -80.31 6.53 -48.11
C VAL A 8 -80.34 6.32 -46.60
N ARG A 9 -81.53 6.34 -45.99
CA ARG A 9 -81.69 6.12 -44.55
C ARG A 9 -81.34 4.68 -44.12
N LYS A 10 -81.71 3.67 -44.93
CA LYS A 10 -81.31 2.28 -44.68
C LYS A 10 -79.80 2.06 -44.85
N LEU A 11 -79.20 2.65 -45.89
CA LEU A 11 -77.76 2.50 -46.13
C LEU A 11 -76.92 3.14 -45.02
N ALA A 12 -77.33 4.33 -44.54
CA ALA A 12 -76.69 4.99 -43.42
C ALA A 12 -76.80 4.18 -42.11
N MET A 13 -77.90 3.45 -41.91
CA MET A 13 -78.13 2.63 -40.72
C MET A 13 -77.28 1.36 -40.70
N PHE A 14 -77.03 0.74 -41.86
CA PHE A 14 -76.18 -0.46 -41.94
C PHE A 14 -74.68 -0.14 -41.97
N ALA A 15 -74.29 1.04 -42.47
CA ALA A 15 -72.88 1.45 -42.54
C ALA A 15 -72.33 1.98 -41.20
N SER A 16 -73.20 2.42 -40.28
CA SER A 16 -72.77 3.06 -39.02
C SER A 16 -72.04 2.10 -38.08
N ALA A 17 -72.48 0.84 -37.98
CA ALA A 17 -71.86 -0.16 -37.10
C ALA A 17 -70.40 -0.51 -37.48
N PRO A 18 -70.07 -0.89 -38.74
CA PRO A 18 -68.69 -1.17 -39.11
C PRO A 18 -67.80 0.08 -39.07
N VAL A 19 -68.34 1.26 -39.40
CA VAL A 19 -67.60 2.53 -39.28
C VAL A 19 -67.26 2.84 -37.82
N ALA A 20 -68.19 2.63 -36.89
CA ALA A 20 -67.94 2.82 -35.46
C ALA A 20 -66.87 1.85 -34.94
N ILE A 21 -66.86 0.60 -35.41
CA ILE A 21 -65.84 -0.39 -35.04
C ILE A 21 -64.46 0.02 -35.58
N LEU A 22 -64.38 0.51 -36.82
CA LEU A 22 -63.12 0.99 -37.40
C LEU A 22 -62.60 2.26 -36.70
N ILE A 23 -63.48 3.18 -36.34
CA ILE A 23 -63.12 4.38 -35.57
C ILE A 23 -62.65 4.00 -34.17
N ALA A 24 -63.38 3.12 -33.47
CA ALA A 24 -62.99 2.64 -32.15
C ALA A 24 -61.66 1.87 -32.19
N GLY A 25 -61.47 1.00 -33.20
CA GLY A 25 -60.21 0.29 -33.41
C GLY A 25 -59.04 1.22 -33.73
N GLY A 26 -59.26 2.26 -34.53
CA GLY A 26 -58.26 3.30 -34.82
C GLY A 26 -57.93 4.17 -33.61
N MET A 27 -58.92 4.47 -32.76
CA MET A 27 -58.71 5.18 -31.49
C MET A 27 -57.94 4.33 -30.47
N VAL A 28 -58.23 3.02 -30.37
CA VAL A 28 -57.47 2.07 -29.53
C VAL A 28 -56.04 1.89 -30.07
N TRP A 29 -55.86 1.84 -31.39
CA TRP A 29 -54.55 1.74 -32.03
C TRP A 29 -53.68 2.99 -31.81
N GLN A 30 -54.27 4.19 -31.86
CA GLN A 30 -53.61 5.46 -31.49
C GLN A 30 -53.30 5.57 -29.99
N GLY A 31 -54.04 4.88 -29.12
CA GLY A 31 -53.86 4.92 -27.66
C GLY A 31 -52.80 3.95 -27.11
N SER A 32 -52.28 3.02 -27.92
CA SER A 32 -51.43 1.92 -27.44
C SER A 32 -49.93 2.19 -27.53
N GLN A 33 -49.51 3.46 -27.47
CA GLN A 33 -48.11 3.88 -27.28
C GLN A 33 -47.90 4.42 -25.86
N ALA A 34 -48.21 3.61 -24.84
CA ALA A 34 -47.74 3.83 -23.49
C ALA A 34 -46.56 2.88 -23.23
N ALA A 35 -45.38 3.25 -23.72
CA ALA A 35 -44.13 2.72 -23.17
C ALA A 35 -43.51 3.81 -22.30
N PHE A 36 -44.10 4.08 -21.13
CA PHE A 36 -43.38 4.77 -20.07
C PHE A 36 -42.28 3.82 -19.61
N ASN A 37 -41.09 3.98 -20.17
CA ASN A 37 -39.91 3.30 -19.71
C ASN A 37 -38.97 4.34 -19.09
N ALA A 38 -38.87 4.31 -17.77
CA ALA A 38 -37.88 5.07 -17.02
C ALA A 38 -36.87 4.06 -16.48
N THR A 39 -35.67 4.07 -17.03
CA THR A 39 -34.52 3.35 -16.48
C THR A 39 -33.54 4.37 -15.93
N THR A 40 -33.16 4.21 -14.66
CA THR A 40 -31.96 4.86 -14.11
C THR A 40 -30.88 3.81 -14.00
N ARG A 41 -29.67 4.12 -14.47
CA ARG A 41 -28.55 3.18 -14.50
C ARG A 41 -27.38 3.83 -13.78
N ASN A 42 -26.92 3.23 -12.69
CA ASN A 42 -25.61 3.54 -12.12
C ASN A 42 -24.57 2.61 -12.76
N ALA A 43 -24.29 2.84 -14.04
CA ALA A 43 -23.23 2.10 -14.74
C ALA A 43 -21.88 2.70 -14.36
N GLY A 44 -20.93 1.85 -13.95
CA GLY A 44 -19.59 2.29 -13.53
C GLY A 44 -19.39 2.41 -12.01
N SER A 45 -20.34 1.95 -11.19
CA SER A 45 -20.05 1.69 -9.77
C SER A 45 -18.98 0.60 -9.66
N SER A 46 -17.81 0.98 -9.18
CA SER A 46 -16.71 0.08 -8.83
C SER A 46 -16.25 0.39 -7.41
N TRP A 47 -15.79 -0.65 -6.72
CA TRP A 47 -15.15 -0.54 -5.42
C TRP A 47 -13.77 -1.17 -5.57
N SER A 48 -12.73 -0.43 -5.21
CA SER A 48 -11.38 -0.95 -5.07
C SER A 48 -10.98 -0.82 -3.61
N THR A 49 -10.33 -1.84 -3.07
CA THR A 49 -9.66 -1.71 -1.78
C THR A 49 -8.48 -0.76 -1.91
N GLY A 50 -8.00 -0.25 -0.78
CA GLY A 50 -6.67 0.32 -0.72
C GLY A 50 -5.62 -0.68 -1.19
N SER A 51 -4.56 -0.18 -1.81
CA SER A 51 -3.32 -0.91 -2.04
C SER A 51 -2.29 -0.47 -1.02
N VAL A 52 -1.63 -1.44 -0.40
CA VAL A 52 -0.45 -1.24 0.42
C VAL A 52 0.75 -1.75 -0.37
N THR A 53 1.67 -0.86 -0.71
CA THR A 53 2.89 -1.21 -1.45
C THR A 53 4.03 -0.34 -0.94
N LEU A 54 5.08 -0.99 -0.45
CA LEU A 54 6.36 -0.36 -0.17
C LEU A 54 7.37 -0.77 -1.22
N THR A 55 8.22 0.18 -1.62
CA THR A 55 9.42 -0.07 -2.41
C THR A 55 10.58 0.66 -1.75
N ASP A 56 11.76 0.04 -1.70
CA ASP A 56 13.01 0.70 -1.37
C ASP A 56 13.83 0.97 -2.66
N ASP A 57 14.95 1.67 -2.49
CA ASP A 57 15.90 1.99 -3.55
C ASP A 57 17.06 0.98 -3.69
N ASP A 58 16.95 -0.22 -3.09
CA ASP A 58 18.04 -1.21 -3.07
C ASP A 58 17.99 -2.25 -4.21
N ASN A 59 16.90 -2.28 -4.98
CA ASN A 59 16.67 -3.19 -6.11
C ASN A 59 16.87 -4.69 -5.73
N GLY A 60 16.52 -5.05 -4.49
CA GLY A 60 16.63 -6.40 -3.92
C GLY A 60 18.03 -6.75 -3.39
N ALA A 61 18.92 -5.77 -3.22
CA ALA A 61 20.26 -5.97 -2.69
C ALA A 61 20.28 -5.73 -1.17
N ALA A 62 21.03 -6.53 -0.41
CA ALA A 62 21.11 -6.33 1.04
C ALA A 62 21.55 -4.90 1.38
N ALA A 63 20.74 -4.21 2.18
CA ALA A 63 21.00 -2.88 2.74
C ALA A 63 22.47 -2.74 3.17
N PHE A 64 23.01 -3.71 3.92
CA PHE A 64 24.42 -3.80 4.29
C PHE A 64 25.05 -5.10 3.81
N HIS A 65 26.08 -4.98 2.98
CA HIS A 65 26.97 -6.09 2.62
C HIS A 65 28.42 -5.65 2.87
N VAL A 66 28.95 -6.03 4.03
CA VAL A 66 30.29 -5.65 4.48
C VAL A 66 31.16 -6.89 4.50
N GLU A 67 32.19 -6.90 3.64
CA GLU A 67 33.19 -7.96 3.62
C GLU A 67 34.50 -7.49 4.25
N ASN A 68 35.29 -8.44 4.73
CA ASN A 68 36.64 -8.21 5.25
C ASN A 68 36.70 -7.16 6.37
N MET A 69 35.64 -7.14 7.18
CA MET A 69 35.50 -6.22 8.31
C MET A 69 36.58 -6.48 9.36
N VAL A 70 37.17 -5.40 9.89
CA VAL A 70 38.19 -5.46 10.95
C VAL A 70 37.66 -4.93 12.29
N PRO A 71 38.23 -5.36 13.44
CA PRO A 71 37.85 -4.84 14.75
C PRO A 71 37.86 -3.31 14.82
N GLY A 72 36.83 -2.72 15.43
CA GLY A 72 36.68 -1.26 15.56
C GLY A 72 36.19 -0.55 14.30
N GLN A 73 36.03 -1.26 13.18
CA GLN A 73 35.47 -0.67 11.97
C GLN A 73 33.99 -0.31 12.17
N SER A 74 33.57 0.76 11.51
CA SER A 74 32.18 1.18 11.43
C SER A 74 31.83 1.65 10.02
N GLY A 75 30.55 1.79 9.75
CA GLY A 75 30.05 2.34 8.51
C GLY A 75 28.58 2.72 8.62
N GLN A 76 28.10 3.42 7.60
CA GLN A 76 26.71 3.84 7.52
C GLN A 76 26.21 3.72 6.08
N LYS A 77 24.90 3.55 5.92
CA LYS A 77 24.23 3.65 4.64
C LYS A 77 22.86 4.27 4.81
N CYS A 78 22.44 5.01 3.77
CA CYS A 78 21.13 5.62 3.72
C CYS A 78 20.25 4.88 2.71
N ILE A 79 18.98 4.79 3.07
CA ILE A 79 17.94 4.10 2.32
C ILE A 79 16.72 5.02 2.29
N VAL A 80 16.07 5.10 1.14
CA VAL A 80 14.83 5.86 0.99
C VAL A 80 13.70 4.87 0.75
N VAL A 81 12.79 4.77 1.72
CA VAL A 81 11.58 3.95 1.61
C VAL A 81 10.49 4.80 0.98
N THR A 82 9.86 4.28 -0.07
CA THR A 82 8.76 4.93 -0.77
C THR A 82 7.47 4.15 -0.56
N SER A 83 6.42 4.83 -0.10
CA SER A 83 5.06 4.28 -0.07
C SER A 83 4.35 4.61 -1.37
N GLN A 84 3.88 3.58 -2.07
CA GLN A 84 2.97 3.71 -3.21
C GLN A 84 1.51 3.45 -2.77
N SER A 85 1.27 3.44 -1.46
CA SER A 85 -0.03 3.12 -0.89
C SER A 85 -1.02 4.25 -1.12
N ASN A 86 -2.28 3.89 -1.36
CA ASN A 86 -3.38 4.86 -1.55
C ASN A 86 -4.34 4.90 -0.34
N VAL A 87 -3.93 4.28 0.77
CA VAL A 87 -4.61 4.32 2.06
C VAL A 87 -3.60 4.69 3.15
N PRO A 88 -4.01 5.47 4.16
CA PRO A 88 -3.15 5.76 5.29
C PRO A 88 -2.71 4.49 6.01
N GLY A 89 -1.55 4.55 6.64
CA GLY A 89 -1.04 3.47 7.47
C GLY A 89 0.29 3.83 8.10
N GLU A 90 0.74 2.98 9.01
CA GLU A 90 2.00 3.15 9.73
C GLU A 90 3.02 2.17 9.14
N VAL A 91 4.20 2.68 8.80
CA VAL A 91 5.37 1.89 8.43
C VAL A 91 6.23 1.69 9.66
N ARG A 92 6.66 0.46 9.91
CA ARG A 92 7.64 0.15 10.96
C ARG A 92 8.78 -0.67 10.41
N ALA A 93 9.97 -0.45 10.98
CA ALA A 93 11.15 -1.23 10.69
C ALA A 93 11.43 -2.25 11.79
N TYR A 94 11.72 -3.49 11.41
CA TYR A 94 12.13 -4.56 12.32
C TYR A 94 13.14 -5.49 11.65
N THR A 95 13.65 -6.46 12.41
CA THR A 95 14.68 -7.41 11.96
C THR A 95 14.18 -8.84 11.92
N GLN A 96 14.69 -9.65 10.99
CA GLN A 96 14.36 -11.09 10.89
C GLN A 96 15.57 -11.93 10.49
N ASN A 97 15.41 -13.26 10.54
CA ASN A 97 16.34 -14.23 9.96
C ASN A 97 17.82 -14.07 10.38
N LEU A 98 18.07 -13.78 11.67
CA LEU A 98 19.44 -13.73 12.21
C LEU A 98 20.16 -15.07 11.99
N VAL A 99 21.29 -15.03 11.28
CA VAL A 99 22.26 -16.12 11.16
C VAL A 99 23.46 -15.78 12.03
N THR A 100 23.64 -16.53 13.12
CA THR A 100 24.72 -16.34 14.09
C THR A 100 26.02 -17.00 13.63
N SER A 101 27.17 -16.47 14.06
CA SER A 101 28.46 -17.11 13.79
C SER A 101 29.51 -16.72 14.82
N LYS A 102 29.99 -17.71 15.58
CA LYS A 102 31.10 -17.58 16.53
C LYS A 102 30.92 -16.42 17.55
N GLY A 103 29.69 -16.00 17.84
CA GLY A 103 29.43 -14.88 18.74
C GLY A 103 29.52 -13.49 18.10
N LEU A 104 29.79 -13.39 16.79
CA LEU A 104 29.92 -12.13 16.07
C LEU A 104 28.65 -11.28 16.13
N GLU A 105 27.47 -11.91 16.18
CA GLU A 105 26.16 -11.25 16.36
C GLU A 105 26.05 -10.41 17.65
N ASN A 106 26.87 -10.71 18.66
CA ASN A 106 26.92 -9.93 19.91
C ASN A 106 27.89 -8.74 19.82
N ARG A 107 28.60 -8.63 18.69
CA ARG A 107 29.70 -7.68 18.48
C ARG A 107 29.45 -6.74 17.31
N ILE A 108 28.46 -7.03 16.47
CA ILE A 108 27.97 -6.09 15.46
C ILE A 108 26.81 -5.34 16.06
N TYR A 109 27.05 -4.06 16.31
CA TYR A 109 26.03 -3.12 16.75
C TYR A 109 25.43 -2.45 15.53
N PHE A 110 24.13 -2.21 15.60
CA PHE A 110 23.39 -1.55 14.55
C PHE A 110 22.43 -0.52 15.16
N ASP A 111 22.34 0.62 14.49
CA ASP A 111 21.41 1.70 14.78
C ASP A 111 20.66 2.08 13.51
N LEU A 112 19.38 2.43 13.62
CA LEU A 112 18.55 2.86 12.51
C LEU A 112 17.88 4.20 12.84
N GLU A 113 18.40 5.26 12.25
CA GLU A 113 17.88 6.61 12.44
C GLU A 113 16.91 6.98 11.31
N GLN A 114 15.76 7.54 11.65
CA GLN A 114 14.93 8.27 10.69
C GLN A 114 15.48 9.66 10.45
N GLY A 115 15.20 10.24 9.29
CA GLY A 115 15.61 11.60 9.00
C GLY A 115 15.10 12.14 7.68
N THR A 116 15.75 13.20 7.22
CA THR A 116 15.52 13.80 5.91
C THR A 116 16.84 13.94 5.16
N GLY A 117 16.78 14.01 3.83
CA GLY A 117 17.98 14.06 3.01
C GLY A 117 18.64 12.69 2.85
N GLY A 118 19.88 12.70 2.35
CA GLY A 118 20.55 11.49 1.87
C GLY A 118 19.87 10.89 0.62
N SER A 119 20.48 9.84 0.10
CA SER A 119 19.98 9.01 -0.99
C SER A 119 20.52 7.58 -0.83
N PHE A 120 20.11 6.66 -1.70
CA PHE A 120 20.60 5.28 -1.68
C PHE A 120 22.12 5.20 -1.53
N ASN A 121 22.61 4.51 -0.48
CA ASN A 121 24.02 4.35 -0.15
C ASN A 121 24.82 5.64 0.09
N ASP A 122 24.19 6.81 0.13
CA ASP A 122 24.86 8.09 0.40
C ASP A 122 24.11 8.87 1.48
N CYS A 123 24.75 9.02 2.64
CA CYS A 123 24.20 9.78 3.75
C CYS A 123 24.59 11.26 3.74
N THR A 124 25.18 11.77 2.66
CA THR A 124 25.52 13.18 2.54
C THR A 124 24.25 14.04 2.63
N GLY A 125 24.25 15.00 3.55
CA GLY A 125 23.09 15.85 3.81
C GLY A 125 21.96 15.19 4.60
N PHE A 126 22.12 13.94 5.04
CA PHE A 126 21.16 13.30 5.93
C PHE A 126 21.14 14.01 7.29
N THR A 127 19.94 14.39 7.72
CA THR A 127 19.69 15.02 9.02
C THR A 127 18.78 14.11 9.83
N PRO A 128 19.26 13.51 10.94
CA PRO A 128 18.47 12.61 11.76
C PRO A 128 17.35 13.38 12.48
N THR A 129 16.21 12.72 12.64
CA THR A 129 15.19 13.05 13.63
C THR A 129 15.57 12.38 14.96
N ALA A 130 14.95 12.77 16.07
CA ALA A 130 15.19 12.12 17.36
C ALA A 130 15.02 10.59 17.22
N ASN A 131 16.09 9.85 17.51
CA ASN A 131 16.08 8.40 17.38
C ASN A 131 15.50 7.76 18.64
N GLU A 132 14.42 7.00 18.46
CA GLU A 132 13.75 6.27 19.54
C GLU A 132 14.27 4.83 19.67
N VAL A 133 14.98 4.33 18.66
CA VAL A 133 15.57 2.99 18.67
C VAL A 133 17.01 3.10 19.15
N PRO A 134 17.37 2.52 20.31
CA PRO A 134 18.75 2.53 20.76
C PRO A 134 19.61 1.63 19.87
N GLU A 135 20.89 2.00 19.72
CA GLU A 135 21.89 1.12 19.12
C GLU A 135 22.02 -0.17 19.95
N LEU A 136 21.88 -1.32 19.31
CA LEU A 136 21.90 -2.63 19.95
C LEU A 136 22.72 -3.64 19.13
N PRO A 137 23.30 -4.68 19.77
CA PRO A 137 23.92 -5.77 19.03
C PRO A 137 22.86 -6.57 18.25
N LEU A 138 23.24 -7.16 17.12
CA LEU A 138 22.31 -7.92 16.25
C LEU A 138 21.57 -9.03 17.00
N SER A 139 22.21 -9.68 17.96
CA SER A 139 21.57 -10.69 18.80
C SER A 139 20.42 -10.14 19.65
N GLN A 140 20.51 -8.90 20.13
CA GLN A 140 19.43 -8.27 20.89
C GLN A 140 18.35 -7.73 19.95
N LEU A 141 18.72 -7.07 18.84
CA LEU A 141 17.76 -6.59 17.83
C LEU A 141 16.83 -7.70 17.35
N ALA A 142 17.37 -8.88 17.05
CA ALA A 142 16.59 -10.05 16.64
C ALA A 142 15.54 -10.51 17.67
N THR A 143 15.64 -10.06 18.92
CA THR A 143 14.71 -10.40 20.00
C THR A 143 13.74 -9.26 20.34
N VAL A 144 14.22 -8.01 20.30
CA VAL A 144 13.46 -6.83 20.74
C VAL A 144 12.80 -6.05 19.61
N ASN A 145 13.23 -6.24 18.36
CA ASN A 145 12.69 -5.58 17.16
C ASN A 145 12.51 -6.64 16.06
N ARG A 146 11.50 -7.50 16.18
CA ARG A 146 11.40 -8.76 15.39
C ARG A 146 10.16 -8.88 14.49
N ASP A 147 9.18 -8.03 14.71
CA ASP A 147 7.88 -8.03 14.05
C ASP A 147 7.31 -6.60 14.05
N PHE A 148 6.20 -6.38 13.35
CA PHE A 148 5.56 -5.07 13.30
C PHE A 148 5.25 -4.50 14.69
N ALA A 149 4.74 -5.32 15.61
CA ALA A 149 4.34 -4.88 16.95
C ALA A 149 5.52 -4.39 17.81
N THR A 150 6.72 -4.90 17.56
CA THR A 150 7.96 -4.52 18.24
C THR A 150 8.87 -3.65 17.38
N GLY A 151 8.45 -3.35 16.15
CA GLY A 151 9.19 -2.53 15.20
C GLY A 151 9.31 -1.08 15.67
N GLY A 152 10.45 -0.49 15.34
CA GLY A 152 10.75 0.91 15.64
C GLY A 152 10.77 1.76 14.38
N ALA A 153 11.31 2.97 14.51
CA ALA A 153 11.46 3.89 13.40
C ALA A 153 10.15 4.02 12.60
N ALA A 154 9.07 4.38 13.33
CA ALA A 154 7.70 4.43 12.82
C ALA A 154 7.48 5.66 11.93
N TRP A 155 6.81 5.47 10.80
CA TRP A 155 6.47 6.52 9.85
C TRP A 155 5.01 6.41 9.42
N ASP A 156 4.22 7.43 9.78
CA ASP A 156 2.83 7.56 9.34
C ASP A 156 2.76 8.05 7.89
N THR A 157 2.09 7.25 7.05
CA THR A 157 1.78 7.60 5.65
C THR A 157 0.34 8.09 5.54
N ALA A 158 0.12 9.12 4.73
CA ALA A 158 -1.20 9.67 4.45
C ALA A 158 -2.00 8.85 3.43
N GLY A 159 -1.37 7.87 2.77
CA GLY A 159 -1.99 7.11 1.68
C GLY A 159 -1.97 7.87 0.37
N THR A 160 -0.93 8.67 0.14
CA THR A 160 -0.68 9.34 -1.13
C THR A 160 0.51 8.65 -1.82
N PRO A 161 0.33 8.05 -2.99
CA PRO A 161 1.43 7.40 -3.69
C PRO A 161 2.60 8.36 -3.95
N GLY A 162 3.82 7.91 -3.62
CA GLY A 162 5.06 8.70 -3.76
C GLY A 162 5.54 9.38 -2.48
N GLU A 163 4.87 9.15 -1.35
CA GLU A 163 5.40 9.51 -0.03
C GLU A 163 6.74 8.80 0.22
N THR A 164 7.72 9.51 0.79
CA THR A 164 9.06 8.96 1.07
C THR A 164 9.53 9.25 2.49
N GLN A 165 10.34 8.33 3.03
CA GLN A 165 11.03 8.49 4.30
C GLN A 165 12.47 8.00 4.18
N SER A 166 13.43 8.85 4.56
CA SER A 166 14.85 8.51 4.59
C SER A 166 15.21 7.86 5.93
N TYR A 167 16.05 6.84 5.86
CA TYR A 167 16.65 6.17 7.01
C TYR A 167 18.17 6.12 6.84
N ARG A 168 18.90 6.21 7.97
CA ARG A 168 20.34 5.94 8.04
C ARG A 168 20.58 4.76 8.97
N GLY A 169 21.05 3.66 8.41
CA GLY A 169 21.60 2.55 9.19
C GLY A 169 23.06 2.81 9.48
N THR A 170 23.47 2.68 10.74
CA THR A 170 24.87 2.76 11.17
C THR A 170 25.25 1.44 11.83
N TRP A 171 26.42 0.90 11.49
CA TRP A 171 26.95 -0.30 12.12
C TRP A 171 28.36 -0.08 12.66
N ARG A 172 28.72 -0.84 13.69
CA ARG A 172 30.09 -0.94 14.18
C ARG A 172 30.44 -2.34 14.68
N PHE A 173 31.68 -2.74 14.47
CA PHE A 173 32.25 -3.96 15.03
C PHE A 173 32.96 -3.65 16.34
N ASP A 174 32.28 -3.95 17.45
CA ASP A 174 32.75 -3.68 18.80
C ASP A 174 33.49 -4.87 19.41
N THR A 175 34.77 -4.67 19.71
CA THR A 175 35.58 -5.64 20.46
C THR A 175 35.98 -5.13 21.84
N THR A 176 35.30 -4.09 22.35
CA THR A 176 35.58 -3.53 23.67
C THR A 176 35.43 -4.61 24.73
N GLY A 177 36.41 -4.67 25.63
CA GLY A 177 36.45 -5.65 26.71
C GLY A 177 36.81 -7.08 26.29
N MET A 178 37.14 -7.34 25.02
CA MET A 178 37.64 -8.64 24.57
C MET A 178 39.16 -8.75 24.74
N SER A 179 39.62 -9.95 25.08
CA SER A 179 41.02 -10.34 24.92
C SER A 179 41.38 -10.56 23.45
N GLN A 180 42.68 -10.54 23.14
CA GLN A 180 43.15 -10.76 21.77
C GLN A 180 42.79 -12.15 21.22
N ASP A 181 42.76 -13.18 22.07
CA ASP A 181 42.40 -14.54 21.67
C ASP A 181 40.92 -14.64 21.29
N GLU A 182 40.03 -13.95 22.02
CA GLU A 182 38.61 -13.88 21.68
C GLU A 182 38.39 -13.12 20.37
N VAL A 183 39.13 -12.03 20.13
CA VAL A 183 39.09 -11.31 18.84
C VAL A 183 39.57 -12.20 17.70
N ASN A 184 40.65 -12.96 17.92
CA ASN A 184 41.16 -13.92 16.93
C ASN A 184 40.17 -15.04 16.62
N ALA A 185 39.37 -15.48 17.61
CA ALA A 185 38.34 -16.49 17.42
C ALA A 185 37.23 -16.05 16.45
N LEU A 186 37.00 -14.73 16.30
CA LEU A 186 36.04 -14.16 15.36
C LEU A 186 36.53 -14.18 13.90
N GLN A 187 37.80 -14.49 13.63
CA GLN A 187 38.30 -14.54 12.26
C GLN A 187 37.52 -15.54 11.39
N GLY A 188 37.13 -15.10 10.20
CA GLY A 188 36.32 -15.87 9.25
C GLY A 188 34.85 -16.07 9.66
N ALA A 189 34.38 -15.45 10.75
CA ALA A 189 32.97 -15.46 11.11
C ALA A 189 32.14 -14.65 10.10
N ARG A 190 30.87 -15.05 9.90
CA ARG A 190 29.91 -14.35 9.06
C ARG A 190 28.55 -14.32 9.75
N VAL A 191 28.05 -13.12 10.02
CA VAL A 191 26.72 -12.90 10.59
C VAL A 191 25.86 -12.21 9.55
N SER A 192 24.57 -12.52 9.51
CA SER A 192 23.59 -11.79 8.71
C SER A 192 22.30 -11.62 9.50
N ILE A 193 21.57 -10.55 9.21
CA ILE A 193 20.22 -10.30 9.72
C ILE A 193 19.49 -9.51 8.63
N ASP A 194 18.20 -9.77 8.49
CA ASP A 194 17.35 -9.02 7.55
C ASP A 194 16.81 -7.78 8.25
N LEU A 195 16.80 -6.65 7.53
CA LEU A 195 16.11 -5.43 7.92
C LEU A 195 14.86 -5.32 7.05
N VAL A 196 13.69 -5.17 7.67
CA VAL A 196 12.39 -5.22 7.01
C VAL A 196 11.62 -3.96 7.33
N TRP A 197 11.01 -3.34 6.31
CA TRP A 197 9.95 -2.35 6.47
C TRP A 197 8.61 -2.98 6.12
N GLU A 198 7.64 -2.84 7.02
CA GLU A 198 6.27 -3.29 6.80
C GLU A 198 5.32 -2.10 7.00
N LEU A 199 4.31 -1.99 6.14
CA LEU A 199 3.21 -1.03 6.29
C LEU A 199 1.95 -1.77 6.73
N GLN A 200 1.33 -1.31 7.81
CA GLN A 200 -0.02 -1.75 8.19
C GLN A 200 -0.99 -0.57 8.09
N SER A 201 -2.09 -0.77 7.37
CA SER A 201 -3.13 0.25 7.14
C SER A 201 -4.23 0.11 8.19
N ASP A 202 -3.91 0.48 9.42
CA ASP A 202 -4.77 0.24 10.58
C ASP A 202 -5.62 1.47 10.89
N ASN A 203 -6.45 1.88 9.92
CA ASN A 203 -7.65 2.67 10.17
C ASN A 203 -8.73 2.22 9.17
N ALA A 204 -9.67 1.39 9.64
CA ALA A 204 -10.96 1.31 8.97
C ALA A 204 -11.49 2.76 8.84
N PRO A 205 -11.94 3.22 7.66
CA PRO A 205 -12.47 4.57 7.52
C PRO A 205 -13.59 4.75 8.54
N THR A 206 -13.47 5.73 9.44
CA THR A 206 -14.59 6.13 10.29
C THR A 206 -15.74 6.56 9.37
N PRO A 207 -16.93 5.94 9.50
CA PRO A 207 -18.07 6.20 8.62
C PRO A 207 -18.61 7.62 8.73
#